data_AF-A0A930SZZ2-F1
#
_entry.id   AF-A0A930SZZ2-F1
#
_cell.length_a   1.000
_cell.length_b   1.000
_cell.length_c   1.000
_cell.angle_alpha   90.00
_cell.angle_beta   90.00
_cell.angle_gamma   90.00
#
_symmetry.space_group_name_H-M   'P 1'
#
loop_
_entity.id
_entity.type
_entity.pdbx_description
1 polymer ?
#
loop_
_entity_poly.entity_id
_entity_poly.type
_entity_poly.pdbx_seq_one_letter_code
_entity_poly.pdbx_strand_id
1 'polypeptide(L)'
;MTLQVELRTAKIPFIGRIAVHYWFVIRENDITERWEIWQKQKLVSSSWGHLHKNLMNPNNGVGNGDSWCEKIWQEKEAENLISMIRKTPLIYPYNHRYFYYPGPNSNTYVQWVLDQSKIAYNLSPQGLGKKYHNLTFFDIFSLSTVVQNIK
;
A
#
# COMPACT_ATOMS: atom_id res chain seq x y z
N MET A 1 -25.72 -6.87 -1.67
CA MET A 1 -24.45 -6.79 -2.41
C MET A 1 -23.36 -6.54 -1.38
N THR A 2 -22.33 -7.37 -1.36
CA THR A 2 -21.22 -7.19 -0.41
C THR A 2 -20.13 -6.40 -1.11
N LEU A 3 -19.91 -5.15 -0.69
CA LEU A 3 -18.86 -4.28 -1.19
C LEU A 3 -18.00 -3.84 -0.01
N GLN A 4 -16.79 -4.40 0.08
CA GLN A 4 -15.87 -4.06 1.16
C GLN A 4 -14.41 -4.11 0.71
N VAL A 5 -13.58 -3.35 1.42
CA VAL A 5 -12.12 -3.42 1.30
C VAL A 5 -11.55 -3.80 2.65
N GLU A 6 -10.76 -4.86 2.68
CA GLU A 6 -9.98 -5.27 3.85
C GLU A 6 -8.57 -4.70 3.75
N LEU A 7 -8.11 -4.07 4.82
CA LEU A 7 -6.70 -3.91 5.09
C LEU A 7 -6.19 -5.17 5.76
N ARG A 8 -5.31 -5.89 5.08
CA ARG A 8 -4.69 -7.09 5.62
C ARG A 8 -3.23 -6.85 5.90
N THR A 9 -2.70 -7.66 6.80
CA THR A 9 -1.31 -7.56 7.24
C THR A 9 -0.78 -8.89 7.73
N ALA A 10 0.53 -9.04 7.65
CA ALA A 10 1.26 -10.18 8.18
C ALA A 10 2.61 -9.73 8.73
N LYS A 11 3.13 -10.54 9.65
CA LYS A 11 4.50 -10.41 10.15
C LYS A 11 5.48 -10.80 9.06
N ILE A 12 6.57 -10.06 8.94
CA ILE A 12 7.67 -10.41 8.03
C ILE A 12 8.48 -11.56 8.66
N PRO A 13 8.92 -12.58 7.89
CA PRO A 13 9.83 -13.59 8.39
C PRO A 13 11.07 -12.98 9.06
N PHE A 14 11.52 -13.57 10.17
CA PHE A 14 12.70 -13.19 10.96
C PHE A 14 12.64 -11.84 11.70
N ILE A 15 12.01 -10.80 11.14
CA ILE A 15 11.93 -9.45 11.71
C ILE A 15 10.51 -9.05 12.15
N GLY A 16 9.59 -10.00 12.21
CA GLY A 16 8.16 -9.79 12.48
C GLY A 16 7.80 -9.21 13.86
N ARG A 17 8.79 -8.95 14.74
CA ARG A 17 8.60 -8.18 15.98
C ARG A 17 8.63 -6.67 15.76
N ILE A 18 9.27 -6.21 14.68
CA ILE A 18 9.48 -4.77 14.41
C ILE A 18 8.92 -4.32 13.07
N ALA A 19 8.55 -5.25 12.18
CA ALA A 19 8.08 -4.94 10.84
C ALA A 19 6.88 -5.80 10.42
N VAL A 20 5.89 -5.15 9.83
CA VAL A 20 4.74 -5.79 9.17
C VAL A 20 4.65 -5.39 7.70
N HIS A 21 3.94 -6.20 6.93
CA HIS A 21 3.65 -5.97 5.52
C HIS A 21 2.14 -5.79 5.35
N TYR A 22 1.69 -4.64 4.84
CA TYR A 22 0.28 -4.37 4.58
C TYR A 22 -0.10 -4.55 3.10
N TRP A 23 -1.36 -4.92 2.83
CA TRP A 23 -1.96 -4.97 1.49
C TRP A 23 -3.48 -4.80 1.56
N PHE A 24 -4.12 -4.62 0.40
CA PHE A 24 -5.57 -4.55 0.30
C PHE A 24 -6.17 -5.83 -0.28
N VAL A 25 -7.36 -6.18 0.19
CA VAL A 25 -8.24 -7.16 -0.44
C VAL A 25 -9.58 -6.50 -0.72
N ILE A 26 -9.96 -6.44 -1.99
CA ILE A 26 -11.30 -6.01 -2.43
C ILE A 26 -12.19 -7.24 -2.43
N ARG A 27 -13.37 -7.13 -1.82
CA ARG A 27 -14.46 -8.10 -1.96
C ARG A 27 -15.69 -7.40 -2.53
N GLU A 28 -16.07 -7.82 -3.72
CA GLU A 28 -17.18 -7.25 -4.49
C GLU A 28 -18.02 -8.41 -5.03
N ASN A 29 -19.12 -8.72 -4.36
CA ASN A 29 -19.93 -9.92 -4.61
C ASN A 29 -19.04 -11.19 -4.57
N ASP A 30 -18.99 -11.96 -5.67
CA ASP A 30 -18.18 -13.18 -5.78
C ASP A 30 -16.73 -12.91 -6.24
N ILE A 31 -16.37 -11.64 -6.49
CA ILE A 31 -15.04 -11.26 -6.93
C ILE A 31 -14.17 -10.90 -5.73
N THR A 32 -12.99 -11.50 -5.66
CA THR A 32 -11.95 -11.12 -4.69
C THR A 32 -10.66 -10.72 -5.41
N GLU A 33 -10.13 -9.56 -5.07
CA GLU A 33 -8.87 -9.06 -5.62
C GLU A 33 -7.90 -8.69 -4.49
N ARG A 34 -6.72 -9.29 -4.47
CA ARG A 34 -5.60 -8.90 -3.60
C ARG A 34 -4.68 -7.94 -4.35
N TRP A 35 -4.36 -6.80 -3.75
CA TRP A 35 -3.49 -5.78 -4.32
C TRP A 35 -2.34 -5.47 -3.36
N GLU A 36 -1.10 -5.70 -3.81
CA GLU A 36 0.09 -5.56 -2.98
C GLU A 36 1.32 -5.10 -3.75
N ILE A 37 2.30 -4.57 -3.02
CA ILE A 37 3.64 -4.28 -3.55
C ILE A 37 4.62 -5.34 -3.05
N TRP A 38 5.36 -5.95 -3.98
CA TRP A 38 6.37 -6.96 -3.68
C TRP A 38 7.78 -6.52 -4.10
N GLN A 39 8.82 -7.02 -3.43
CA GLN A 39 10.21 -6.66 -3.75
C GLN A 39 10.67 -7.09 -5.15
N LYS A 40 10.07 -8.16 -5.70
CA LYS A 40 10.37 -8.65 -7.06
C LYS A 40 9.30 -8.16 -8.01
N GLN A 41 9.72 -7.62 -9.17
CA GLN A 41 8.80 -7.12 -10.18
C GLN A 41 8.23 -8.23 -11.07
N LYS A 42 7.09 -7.94 -11.71
CA LYS A 42 6.52 -8.71 -12.83
C LYS A 42 6.35 -10.22 -12.57
N LEU A 43 5.88 -10.58 -11.37
CA LEU A 43 5.72 -11.98 -10.96
C LEU A 43 4.49 -12.68 -11.56
N VAL A 44 3.46 -11.92 -11.96
CA VAL A 44 2.24 -12.41 -12.62
C VAL A 44 1.85 -11.49 -13.77
N SER A 45 0.99 -11.95 -14.68
CA SER A 45 0.53 -11.15 -15.83
C SER A 45 -0.15 -9.83 -15.41
N SER A 46 -0.84 -9.83 -14.27
CA SER A 46 -1.44 -8.65 -13.65
C SER A 46 -0.48 -7.92 -12.71
N SER A 47 0.73 -7.63 -13.20
CA SER A 47 1.75 -6.86 -12.49
C SER A 47 2.12 -5.58 -13.22
N TRP A 48 2.38 -4.52 -12.47
CA TRP A 48 2.86 -3.23 -12.97
C TRP A 48 4.10 -2.83 -12.17
N GLY A 49 5.26 -3.32 -12.63
CA GLY A 49 6.50 -3.24 -11.85
C GLY A 49 6.40 -4.11 -10.59
N HIS A 50 6.53 -3.48 -9.42
CA HIS A 50 6.41 -4.06 -8.08
C HIS A 50 4.96 -4.18 -7.59
N LEU A 51 3.99 -3.53 -8.25
CA LEU A 51 2.56 -3.69 -7.92
C LEU A 51 2.03 -4.97 -8.56
N HIS A 52 1.29 -5.74 -7.78
CA HIS A 52 0.67 -6.97 -8.22
C HIS A 52 -0.79 -7.03 -7.82
N LYS A 53 -1.62 -7.51 -8.76
CA LYS A 53 -2.96 -8.02 -8.47
C LYS A 53 -2.92 -9.53 -8.44
N ASN A 54 -3.46 -10.13 -7.38
CA ASN A 54 -3.64 -11.57 -7.18
C ASN A 54 -2.34 -12.39 -7.29
N LEU A 55 -1.21 -11.85 -6.80
CA LEU A 55 0.05 -12.61 -6.71
C LEU A 55 -0.09 -13.83 -5.78
N MET A 56 -0.79 -13.65 -4.66
CA MET A 56 -1.05 -14.70 -3.68
C MET A 56 -2.55 -14.79 -3.37
N ASN A 57 -2.96 -15.88 -2.71
CA ASN A 57 -4.30 -16.00 -2.17
C ASN A 57 -4.59 -14.83 -1.18
N PRO A 58 -5.83 -14.29 -1.15
CA PRO A 58 -6.18 -13.15 -0.30
C PRO A 58 -5.78 -13.25 1.17
N ASN A 59 -5.87 -14.45 1.76
CA ASN A 59 -5.63 -14.67 3.19
C ASN A 59 -4.19 -15.12 3.51
N ASN A 60 -3.39 -15.46 2.52
CA ASN A 60 -2.01 -15.90 2.77
C ASN A 60 -1.17 -14.74 3.33
N GLY A 61 -0.35 -15.03 4.34
CA GLY A 61 0.68 -14.08 4.78
C GLY A 61 1.85 -13.99 3.79
N VAL A 62 2.97 -13.45 4.24
CA VAL A 62 4.17 -13.17 3.41
C VAL A 62 5.34 -14.12 3.71
N GLY A 63 5.03 -15.35 4.11
CA GLY A 63 6.01 -16.40 4.42
C GLY A 63 6.22 -16.70 5.90
N ASN A 64 5.46 -16.08 6.81
CA ASN A 64 5.53 -16.33 8.26
C ASN A 64 4.13 -16.58 8.87
N GLY A 65 3.41 -17.57 8.33
CA GLY A 65 2.06 -17.92 8.75
C GLY A 65 0.96 -17.08 8.09
N ASP A 66 -0.23 -17.11 8.68
CA ASP A 66 -1.42 -16.46 8.16
C ASP A 66 -1.38 -14.94 8.31
N SER A 67 -2.16 -14.27 7.48
CA SER A 67 -2.45 -12.85 7.63
C SER A 67 -3.65 -12.62 8.54
N TRP A 68 -3.73 -11.44 9.15
CA TRP A 68 -4.95 -10.98 9.83
C TRP A 68 -5.57 -9.80 9.10
N CYS A 69 -6.87 -9.61 9.30
CA CYS A 69 -7.59 -8.42 8.86
C CYS A 69 -7.46 -7.35 9.95
N GLU A 70 -6.85 -6.22 9.60
CA GLU A 70 -6.65 -5.09 10.52
C GLU A 70 -7.88 -4.17 10.54
N LYS A 71 -8.46 -3.93 9.36
CA LYS A 71 -9.60 -3.01 9.18
C LYS A 71 -10.44 -3.44 7.98
N ILE A 72 -11.75 -3.23 8.09
CA ILE A 72 -12.70 -3.37 6.99
C ILE A 72 -13.35 -2.00 6.77
N TRP A 73 -13.39 -1.56 5.52
CA TRP A 73 -14.20 -0.43 5.07
C TRP A 73 -15.34 -0.93 4.20
N GLN A 74 -16.49 -0.28 4.31
CA GLN A 74 -17.72 -0.61 3.59
C GLN A 74 -18.30 0.66 2.95
N GLU A 75 -19.37 0.49 2.17
CA GLU A 75 -20.13 1.60 1.59
C GLU A 75 -19.24 2.61 0.87
N LYS A 76 -19.36 3.90 1.20
CA LYS A 76 -18.68 4.97 0.46
C LYS A 76 -17.16 4.91 0.56
N GLU A 77 -16.64 4.49 1.71
CA GLU A 77 -15.19 4.34 1.91
C GLU A 77 -14.64 3.21 1.05
N ALA A 78 -15.36 2.08 0.96
CA ALA A 78 -14.99 0.97 0.08
C ALA A 78 -15.02 1.39 -1.39
N GLU A 79 -16.05 2.11 -1.84
CA GLU A 79 -16.12 2.64 -3.22
C GLU A 79 -14.91 3.51 -3.57
N ASN A 80 -14.57 4.44 -2.67
CA ASN A 80 -13.44 5.36 -2.87
C ASN A 80 -12.12 4.58 -2.96
N LEU A 81 -11.89 3.64 -2.04
CA LEU A 81 -10.70 2.78 -2.03
C LEU A 81 -10.62 1.92 -3.29
N ILE A 82 -11.71 1.28 -3.71
CA ILE A 82 -11.73 0.44 -4.91
C ILE A 82 -11.39 1.26 -6.16
N SER A 83 -12.01 2.44 -6.29
CA SER A 83 -11.72 3.38 -7.39
C SER A 83 -10.26 3.79 -7.41
N MET A 84 -9.67 4.08 -6.25
CA MET A 84 -8.26 4.47 -6.14
C MET A 84 -7.32 3.30 -6.44
N ILE A 85 -7.49 2.16 -5.77
CA ILE A 85 -6.66 0.96 -5.91
C ILE A 85 -6.59 0.53 -7.37
N ARG A 86 -7.73 0.43 -8.07
CA ARG A 86 -7.76 0.00 -9.47
C ARG A 86 -7.07 0.99 -10.43
N LYS A 87 -6.88 2.25 -10.04
CA LYS A 87 -6.12 3.25 -10.83
C LYS A 87 -4.61 3.18 -10.58
N THR A 88 -4.15 2.60 -9.46
CA THR A 88 -2.74 2.56 -9.06
C THR A 88 -1.75 1.99 -10.10
N PRO A 89 -2.11 1.06 -11.01
CA PRO A 89 -1.23 0.70 -12.13
C PRO A 89 -0.71 1.89 -12.95
N LEU A 90 -1.51 2.95 -13.05
CA LEU A 90 -1.21 4.13 -13.86
C LEU A 90 -0.68 5.30 -13.04
N ILE A 91 -1.17 5.46 -11.80
CA ILE A 91 -0.95 6.71 -11.04
C ILE A 91 -0.05 6.54 -9.81
N TYR A 92 0.25 5.31 -9.37
CA TYR A 92 1.14 5.13 -8.22
C TYR A 92 2.59 5.44 -8.64
N PRO A 93 3.25 6.45 -8.06
CA PRO A 93 4.54 6.95 -8.56
C PRO A 93 5.71 5.99 -8.35
N TYR A 94 5.52 4.95 -7.53
CA TYR A 94 6.61 4.05 -7.12
C TYR A 94 6.44 2.61 -7.65
N ASN A 95 5.62 2.40 -8.67
CA ASN A 95 5.46 1.07 -9.29
C ASN A 95 6.80 0.44 -9.71
N HIS A 96 7.83 1.22 -10.06
CA HIS A 96 9.14 0.71 -10.51
C HIS A 96 10.29 0.96 -9.52
N ARG A 97 9.98 1.30 -8.27
CA ARG A 97 10.99 1.56 -7.23
C ARG A 97 10.62 0.82 -5.95
N TYR A 98 11.61 0.18 -5.32
CA TYR A 98 11.41 -0.51 -4.05
C TYR A 98 12.64 -0.37 -3.16
N PHE A 99 12.44 0.03 -1.90
CA PHE A 99 13.45 -0.05 -0.84
C PHE A 99 12.80 -0.57 0.44
N TYR A 100 13.47 -1.49 1.13
CA TYR A 100 12.95 -2.06 2.38
C TYR A 100 12.72 -0.99 3.46
N TYR A 101 13.66 -0.06 3.62
CA TYR A 101 13.57 1.09 4.50
C TYR A 101 14.42 2.24 3.92
N PRO A 102 13.97 3.51 4.00
CA PRO A 102 12.71 3.98 4.56
C PRO A 102 11.50 3.83 3.62
N GLY A 103 11.66 3.17 2.47
CA GLY A 103 10.63 3.07 1.42
C GLY A 103 11.12 3.64 0.08
N PRO A 104 10.32 3.55 -1.00
CA PRO A 104 8.94 3.09 -1.00
C PRO A 104 8.85 1.56 -0.92
N ASN A 105 7.87 1.06 -0.16
CA ASN A 105 7.57 -0.36 -0.03
C ASN A 105 6.03 -0.58 0.05
N SER A 106 5.58 -1.75 0.50
CA SER A 106 4.14 -2.04 0.65
C SER A 106 3.43 -1.11 1.63
N ASN A 107 4.06 -0.73 2.72
CA ASN A 107 3.48 0.18 3.70
C ASN A 107 3.38 1.60 3.14
N THR A 108 4.35 2.03 2.32
CA THR A 108 4.24 3.29 1.56
C THR A 108 3.05 3.28 0.62
N TYR A 109 2.87 2.21 -0.14
CA TYR A 109 1.75 2.08 -1.07
C TYR A 109 0.40 2.16 -0.36
N VAL A 110 0.24 1.40 0.73
CA VAL A 110 -1.01 1.39 1.48
C VAL A 110 -1.32 2.76 2.05
N GLN A 111 -0.35 3.42 2.71
CA GLN A 111 -0.60 4.76 3.24
C GLN A 111 -0.89 5.77 2.12
N TRP A 112 -0.18 5.71 1.00
CA TRP A 112 -0.43 6.56 -0.16
C TRP A 112 -1.87 6.39 -0.69
N VAL A 113 -2.35 5.15 -0.84
CA VAL A 113 -3.73 4.87 -1.28
C VAL A 113 -4.75 5.42 -0.29
N LEU A 114 -4.53 5.24 1.03
CA LEU A 114 -5.42 5.78 2.07
C LEU A 114 -5.50 7.31 1.97
N ASP A 115 -4.35 7.97 1.85
CA ASP A 115 -4.26 9.43 1.76
C ASP A 115 -4.95 9.95 0.48
N GLN A 116 -4.68 9.33 -0.68
CA GLN A 116 -5.33 9.71 -1.95
C GLN A 116 -6.84 9.44 -1.94
N SER A 117 -7.29 8.44 -1.18
CA SER A 117 -8.72 8.11 -1.01
C SER A 117 -9.40 8.93 0.09
N LYS A 118 -8.66 9.84 0.75
CA LYS A 118 -9.12 10.65 1.90
C LYS A 118 -9.65 9.78 3.06
N ILE A 119 -9.09 8.59 3.24
CA ILE A 119 -9.42 7.70 4.36
C ILE A 119 -8.52 8.05 5.54
N ALA A 120 -9.13 8.51 6.64
CA ALA A 120 -8.43 8.87 7.86
C ALA A 120 -8.01 7.61 8.65
N TYR A 121 -6.97 6.92 8.18
CA TYR A 121 -6.40 5.75 8.86
C TYR A 121 -4.87 5.81 8.86
N ASN A 122 -4.29 5.65 10.05
CA ASN A 122 -2.84 5.58 10.23
C ASN A 122 -2.44 4.12 10.44
N LEU A 123 -1.53 3.62 9.61
CA LEU A 123 -0.96 2.28 9.81
C LEU A 123 -0.22 2.21 11.16
N SER A 124 -0.04 1.00 11.71
CA SER A 124 0.78 0.76 12.90
C SER A 124 2.20 1.32 12.74
N PRO A 125 2.91 1.74 13.81
CA PRO A 125 4.34 2.08 13.76
C PRO A 125 5.22 0.96 13.17
N GLN A 126 4.80 -0.31 13.28
CA GLN A 126 5.48 -1.45 12.67
C GLN A 126 5.37 -1.47 11.13
N GLY A 127 4.49 -0.67 10.55
CA GLY A 127 4.42 -0.41 9.11
C GLY A 127 5.58 0.47 8.64
N LEU A 128 6.81 -0.05 8.73
CA LEU A 128 8.02 0.69 8.39
C LEU A 128 7.95 1.22 6.94
N GLY A 129 8.23 2.51 6.77
CA GLY A 129 8.19 3.22 5.49
C GLY A 129 6.84 3.81 5.07
N LYS A 130 5.79 3.68 5.89
CA LYS A 130 4.46 4.30 5.64
C LYS A 130 4.48 5.82 5.41
N LYS A 131 5.52 6.53 5.89
CA LYS A 131 5.62 8.01 5.77
C LYS A 131 6.46 8.48 4.58
N TYR A 132 6.97 7.56 3.75
CA TYR A 132 7.93 7.89 2.69
C TYR A 132 7.44 8.98 1.73
N HIS A 133 6.20 8.91 1.24
CA HIS A 133 5.68 9.90 0.29
C HIS A 133 5.41 11.26 0.92
N ASN A 134 5.18 11.32 2.24
CA ASN A 134 5.04 12.59 2.95
C ASN A 134 6.38 13.32 3.05
N LEU A 135 7.48 12.59 3.24
CA LEU A 135 8.82 13.18 3.23
C LEU A 135 9.15 13.78 1.85
N THR A 136 8.86 13.05 0.77
CA THR A 136 9.13 13.54 -0.59
C THR A 136 8.38 14.82 -0.95
N PHE A 137 7.17 15.05 -0.41
CA PHE A 137 6.43 16.28 -0.65
C PHE A 137 7.06 17.47 0.12
N PHE A 138 7.37 17.29 1.41
CA PHE A 138 7.99 18.35 2.22
C PHE A 138 9.41 18.69 1.75
N ASP A 139 10.19 17.72 1.26
CA ASP A 139 11.55 17.96 0.75
C ASP A 139 11.55 18.78 -0.55
N ILE A 140 10.54 18.63 -1.41
CA ILE A 140 10.40 19.43 -2.63
C ILE A 140 10.02 20.89 -2.30
N PHE A 141 9.13 21.09 -1.32
CA PHE A 141 8.71 22.43 -0.90
C PHE A 141 9.75 23.18 -0.05
N SER A 142 10.55 22.46 0.75
CA SER A 142 11.65 23.08 1.49
C SER A 142 12.76 23.56 0.55
N LEU A 143 13.08 22.79 -0.49
CA LEU A 143 14.05 23.18 -1.52
C LEU A 143 13.56 24.35 -2.39
N SER A 144 12.28 24.40 -2.76
CA SER A 144 11.74 25.52 -3.55
C SER A 144 11.67 26.83 -2.75
N THR A 145 11.48 26.76 -1.43
CA THR A 145 11.48 27.93 -0.54
C THR A 145 12.89 28.50 -0.32
N VAL A 146 13.92 27.64 -0.32
CA VAL A 146 15.33 28.10 -0.21
C VAL A 146 15.79 28.81 -1.49
N VAL A 147 15.37 28.35 -2.68
CA VAL A 147 15.77 28.96 -3.95
C VAL A 147 15.15 30.36 -4.15
N GLN A 148 13.99 30.66 -3.56
CA GLN A 148 13.38 31.99 -3.64
C GLN A 148 13.97 33.03 -2.68
N ASN A 149 14.76 32.61 -1.68
CA ASN A 149 15.42 33.50 -0.72
C ASN A 149 16.89 33.80 -1.06
N ILE A 150 17.35 33.39 -2.25
CA ILE A 150 18.65 33.79 -2.82
C ILE A 150 18.38 34.70 -4.03
N LYS A 151 17.92 35.92 -3.76
CA LYS A 151 17.98 37.06 -4.67
C LYS A 151 18.18 38.33 -3.86
#